data_AF-A0AAW6JI58-F1
#
_entry.id   AF-A0AAW6JI58-F1
#
_cell.length_a   1.000
_cell.length_b   1.000
_cell.length_c   1.000
_cell.angle_alpha   90.00
_cell.angle_beta   90.00
_cell.angle_gamma   90.00
#
_symmetry.space_group_name_H-M   'P 1'
#
loop_
_entity.id
_entity.type
_entity.pdbx_description
1 polymer ?
#
loop_
_entity_poly.entity_id
_entity_poly.type
_entity_poly.pdbx_seq_one_letter_code
_entity_poly.pdbx_strand_id
1 'polypeptide(L)'
;MPFLSTIEEFAEAKGEIKGARKNCQDNIIKILANRFDDVPELMSNSITKIDDMLILENLLLSSISVPSLEEFQKLIDAELQQN
;
A
#
# COMPACT_ATOMS: atom_id res chain seq x y z
N MET A 1 -13.45 30.47 -2.13
CA MET A 1 -12.53 29.50 -2.75
C MET A 1 -12.20 30.00 -4.14
N PRO A 2 -10.95 29.91 -4.62
CA PRO A 2 -10.64 30.16 -6.03
C PRO A 2 -11.41 29.18 -6.91
N PHE A 3 -11.86 29.62 -8.08
CA PHE A 3 -12.42 28.72 -9.09
C PHE A 3 -11.27 27.92 -9.70
N LEU A 4 -11.32 26.59 -9.57
CA LEU A 4 -10.43 25.69 -10.28
C LEU A 4 -10.98 25.44 -11.68
N SER A 5 -10.11 25.35 -12.67
CA SER A 5 -10.46 24.83 -13.98
C SER A 5 -10.70 23.33 -13.91
N THR A 6 -11.49 22.78 -14.84
CA THR A 6 -11.74 21.34 -14.94
C THR A 6 -10.45 20.51 -15.05
N ILE A 7 -9.38 21.09 -15.62
CA ILE A 7 -8.07 20.43 -15.70
C ILE A 7 -7.42 20.36 -14.30
N GLU A 8 -7.51 21.43 -13.52
CA GLU A 8 -6.98 21.47 -12.15
C GLU A 8 -7.75 20.52 -11.23
N GLU A 9 -9.08 20.49 -11.31
CA GLU A 9 -9.92 19.53 -10.56
C GLU A 9 -9.54 18.08 -10.88
N PHE A 10 -9.33 17.77 -12.17
CA PHE A 10 -8.92 16.42 -12.59
C PHE A 10 -7.49 16.07 -12.14
N ALA A 11 -6.57 17.03 -12.18
CA ALA A 11 -5.21 16.85 -11.71
C ALA A 11 -5.17 16.62 -10.20
N GLU A 12 -5.99 17.35 -9.43
CA GLU A 12 -6.15 17.17 -7.99
C GLU A 12 -6.68 15.78 -7.66
N ALA A 13 -7.79 15.35 -8.26
CA ALA A 13 -8.36 14.02 -8.05
C ALA A 13 -7.36 12.88 -8.36
N LYS A 14 -6.60 13.00 -9.46
CA LYS A 14 -5.53 12.04 -9.78
C LYS A 14 -4.39 12.06 -8.76
N GLY A 15 -4.03 13.25 -8.28
CA GLY A 15 -3.02 13.45 -7.25
C GLY A 15 -3.41 12.79 -5.94
N GLU A 16 -4.66 12.95 -5.52
CA GLU A 16 -5.23 12.33 -4.32
C GLU A 16 -5.19 10.81 -4.40
N ILE A 17 -5.64 10.21 -5.50
CA ILE A 17 -5.62 8.75 -5.70
C ILE A 17 -4.18 8.22 -5.63
N LYS A 18 -3.25 8.87 -6.36
CA LYS A 18 -1.84 8.47 -6.36
C LYS A 18 -1.19 8.62 -4.97
N GLY A 19 -1.53 9.70 -4.28
CA GLY A 19 -1.05 10.01 -2.93
C GLY A 19 -1.56 9.00 -1.91
N ALA A 20 -2.85 8.71 -1.92
CA ALA A 20 -3.48 7.72 -1.04
C ALA A 20 -2.83 6.34 -1.22
N ARG A 21 -2.63 5.91 -2.48
CA ARG A 21 -1.96 4.65 -2.79
C ARG A 21 -0.54 4.59 -2.24
N LYS A 22 0.28 5.60 -2.54
CA LYS A 22 1.67 5.67 -2.04
C LYS A 22 1.71 5.67 -0.52
N ASN A 23 0.82 6.44 0.12
CA ASN A 23 0.74 6.51 1.57
C ASN A 23 0.35 5.16 2.18
N CYS A 24 -0.57 4.42 1.54
CA CYS A 24 -0.96 3.09 1.99
C CYS A 24 0.23 2.10 1.93
N GLN A 25 0.95 2.07 0.79
CA GLN A 25 2.18 1.28 0.63
C GLN A 25 3.22 1.61 1.70
N ASP A 26 3.50 2.91 1.90
CA ASP A 26 4.48 3.39 2.89
C ASP A 26 4.04 3.03 4.32
N ASN A 27 2.74 3.08 4.62
CA ASN A 27 2.21 2.72 5.94
C ASN A 27 2.35 1.23 6.23
N ILE A 28 2.07 0.36 5.26
CA ILE A 28 2.29 -1.09 5.41
C ILE A 28 3.75 -1.35 5.76
N ILE A 29 4.69 -0.78 5.01
CA ILE A 29 6.13 -0.96 5.24
C ILE A 29 6.52 -0.46 6.62
N LYS A 30 6.05 0.72 7.04
CA LYS A 30 6.32 1.28 8.37
C LYS A 30 5.77 0.42 9.50
N ILE A 31 4.56 -0.14 9.35
CA ILE A 31 3.97 -1.02 10.36
C ILE A 31 4.79 -2.31 10.48
N LEU A 32 5.15 -2.92 9.35
CA LEU A 32 5.99 -4.12 9.36
C LEU A 32 7.37 -3.86 9.97
N ALA A 33 8.00 -2.73 9.61
CA ALA A 33 9.30 -2.34 10.18
C ALA A 33 9.21 -2.07 11.68
N ASN A 34 8.10 -1.49 12.15
CA ASN A 34 7.88 -1.29 13.58
C ASN A 34 7.67 -2.61 14.33
N ARG A 35 6.95 -3.57 13.73
CA ARG A 35 6.61 -4.84 14.39
C ARG A 35 7.72 -5.87 14.36
N PHE A 36 8.55 -5.88 13.31
CA PHE A 36 9.53 -6.93 13.05
C PHE A 36 10.97 -6.42 12.99
N ASP A 37 11.21 -5.14 13.32
CA ASP A 37 12.48 -4.40 13.29
C ASP A 37 13.16 -4.27 11.91
N ASP A 38 12.97 -5.23 11.00
CA ASP A 38 13.50 -5.22 9.65
C ASP A 38 12.46 -5.75 8.65
N VAL A 39 12.40 -5.14 7.47
CA VAL A 39 11.53 -5.56 6.37
C VAL A 39 12.40 -5.84 5.16
N PRO A 40 12.39 -7.07 4.63
CA PRO A 40 13.18 -7.41 3.46
C PRO A 40 12.88 -6.46 2.29
N GLU A 41 13.93 -5.97 1.64
CA GLU A 41 13.80 -5.03 0.52
C GLU A 41 12.94 -5.62 -0.62
N LEU A 42 13.05 -6.94 -0.85
CA LEU A 42 12.20 -7.66 -1.79
C LEU A 42 10.70 -7.53 -1.47
N MET A 43 10.33 -7.60 -0.19
CA MET A 43 8.95 -7.46 0.26
C MET A 43 8.45 -6.03 0.08
N SER A 44 9.27 -5.04 0.43
CA SER A 44 8.94 -3.62 0.21
C SER A 44 8.75 -3.30 -1.28
N ASN A 45 9.57 -3.90 -2.15
CA ASN A 45 9.45 -3.79 -3.60
C ASN A 45 8.18 -4.48 -4.14
N SER A 46 7.76 -5.59 -3.54
CA SER A 46 6.49 -6.23 -3.90
C SER A 46 5.29 -5.35 -3.52
N ILE A 47 5.28 -4.76 -2.32
CA ILE A 47 4.20 -3.88 -1.84
C ILE A 47 4.09 -2.62 -2.72
N THR A 48 5.22 -2.00 -3.06
CA THR A 48 5.23 -0.77 -3.89
C THR A 48 4.76 -0.98 -5.33
N LYS A 49 4.80 -2.22 -5.83
CA LYS A 49 4.27 -2.59 -7.16
C LYS A 49 2.76 -2.84 -7.18
N ILE A 50 2.11 -2.95 -6.02
CA ILE A 50 0.67 -3.17 -5.95
C ILE A 50 -0.04 -1.86 -6.32
N ASP A 51 -0.70 -1.87 -7.47
CA ASP A 51 -1.47 -0.71 -7.95
C ASP A 51 -2.92 -0.68 -7.42
N ASP A 52 -3.44 -1.83 -6.98
CA ASP A 52 -4.81 -1.99 -6.49
C ASP A 52 -4.97 -1.51 -5.04
N MET A 53 -5.86 -0.54 -4.84
CA MET A 53 -6.13 0.04 -3.53
C MET A 53 -6.79 -0.94 -2.56
N LEU A 54 -7.67 -1.83 -3.04
CA LEU A 54 -8.37 -2.80 -2.19
C LEU A 54 -7.40 -3.83 -1.62
N ILE A 55 -6.47 -4.29 -2.45
CA ILE A 55 -5.39 -5.18 -2.01
C ILE A 55 -4.51 -4.49 -0.97
N LEU A 56 -4.14 -3.23 -1.19
CA LEU A 56 -3.35 -2.47 -0.23
C LEU A 56 -4.08 -2.27 1.11
N GLU A 57 -5.38 -1.97 1.09
CA GLU A 57 -6.17 -1.84 2.33
C GLU A 57 -6.27 -3.16 3.10
N ASN A 58 -6.49 -4.27 2.40
CA ASN A 58 -6.50 -5.61 3.01
C ASN A 58 -5.13 -5.92 3.63
N LEU A 59 -4.04 -5.69 2.88
CA LEU A 59 -2.68 -5.91 3.38
C LEU A 59 -2.33 -4.99 4.56
N LEU A 60 -2.84 -3.76 4.58
CA LEU A 60 -2.67 -2.85 5.71
C LEU A 60 -3.29 -3.43 6.99
N LEU A 61 -4.52 -3.94 6.92
CA LEU A 61 -5.15 -4.59 8.06
C LEU A 61 -4.40 -5.87 8.47
N SER A 62 -4.00 -6.68 7.50
CA SER A 62 -3.21 -7.89 7.75
C SER A 62 -1.87 -7.58 8.41
N SER A 63 -1.21 -6.48 8.03
CA SER A 63 0.10 -6.08 8.58
C SER A 63 0.10 -5.88 10.10
N ILE A 64 -1.07 -5.63 10.69
CA ILE A 64 -1.25 -5.45 12.13
C ILE A 64 -1.48 -6.81 12.84
N SER A 65 -2.17 -7.73 12.17
CA SER A 65 -2.59 -9.00 12.76
C SER A 65 -1.61 -10.16 12.54
N VAL A 66 -0.78 -10.11 11.50
CA VAL A 66 0.09 -11.24 11.13
C VAL A 66 1.14 -11.53 12.19
N PRO A 67 1.40 -12.79 12.57
CA PRO A 67 2.36 -13.15 13.60
C PRO A 67 3.82 -13.12 13.12
N SER A 68 4.07 -13.18 11.81
CA SER A 68 5.42 -13.16 11.23
C SER A 68 5.45 -12.54 9.82
N LEU A 69 6.66 -12.16 9.38
CA LEU A 69 6.90 -11.70 8.01
C LEU A 69 6.67 -12.79 6.96
N GLU A 70 6.92 -14.06 7.30
CA GLU A 70 6.71 -15.20 6.40
C GLU A 70 5.23 -15.42 6.11
N GLU A 71 4.36 -15.25 7.11
CA GLU A 71 2.92 -15.28 6.90
C GLU A 71 2.43 -14.08 6.09
N PHE A 72 3.03 -12.90 6.31
CA PHE A 72 2.72 -11.74 5.49
C PHE A 72 3.12 -11.93 4.03
N GLN A 73 4.27 -12.55 3.75
CA GLN A 73 4.71 -12.85 2.39
C GLN A 73 3.71 -13.79 1.69
N LYS A 74 3.21 -14.82 2.38
CA LYS A 74 2.18 -15.71 1.84
C LYS A 74 0.88 -14.98 1.50
N LEU A 75 0.51 -13.97 2.29
CA LEU A 75 -0.66 -13.14 1.98
C LEU A 75 -0.41 -12.29 0.74
N ILE A 76 0.76 -11.65 0.61
CA ILE A 76 1.13 -10.93 -0.61
C ILE A 76 1.02 -11.86 -1.83
N ASP A 77 1.60 -13.05 -1.75
CA ASP A 77 1.60 -14.01 -2.86
C ASP A 77 0.18 -14.49 -3.20
N ALA A 78 -0.69 -14.69 -2.19
CA ALA A 78 -2.07 -15.09 -2.37
C ALA A 78 -2.95 -14.00 -2.99
N GLU A 79 -2.72 -12.73 -2.63
CA GLU A 79 -3.42 -11.59 -3.21
C GLU A 79 -2.93 -11.29 -4.65
N LEU A 80 -1.64 -11.51 -4.93
CA LEU A 80 -1.06 -11.34 -6.27
C LEU A 80 -1.42 -12.47 -7.25
N GLN A 81 -1.76 -13.67 -6.77
CA GLN A 81 -2.20 -14.78 -7.62
C GLN A 81 -3.69 -14.75 -7.99
N GLN A 82 -4.49 -13.90 -7.32
CA GLN A 82 -5.93 -13.77 -7.58
C GLN A 82 -6.28 -12.74 -8.66
N ASN A 83 -5.29 -12.03 -9.21
CA ASN A 83 -5.38 -11.10 -10.34
C ASN A 83 -4.58 -11.60 -11.55
#